data_AF-A0A1F3IVI5-F1
#
_entry.id   AF-A0A1F3IVI5-F1
#
_cell.length_a   1.000
_cell.length_b   1.000
_cell.length_c   1.000
_cell.angle_alpha   90.00
_cell.angle_beta   90.00
_cell.angle_gamma   90.00
#
_symmetry.space_group_name_H-M   'P 1'
#
loop_
_entity.id
_entity.type
_entity.pdbx_description
1 polymer ?
#
loop_
_entity_poly.entity_id
_entity_poly.type
_entity_poly.pdbx_seq_one_letter_code
_entity_poly.pdbx_strand_id
1 'polypeptide(L)'
;MGSVAQQKYELAEENVYASCVDYKLVDSSGATLTVPKSVKEGLLCPSLLSLDGDTLCYRSGNSIRIFHISSGLDYKLFDVFDDVDGVSGPVWSPSHRRIGFIIINQQRSHGYNDFCRIIILDLNSDFKVIGKHKFDRPVNFSCGSICSSDAGTDFRFLDENNFEYTRNINIDERPGEKGFVFIEN
;
A
#
# COMPACT_ATOMS: atom_id res chain seq x y z
N MET A 1 -19.78 24.36 -8.32
CA MET A 1 -18.45 24.46 -8.93
C MET A 1 -17.47 23.87 -7.94
N GLY A 2 -17.16 22.58 -8.07
CA GLY A 2 -16.19 21.92 -7.20
C GLY A 2 -14.79 22.31 -7.64
N SER A 3 -14.02 22.91 -6.74
CA SER A 3 -12.57 23.05 -6.92
C SER A 3 -11.99 21.65 -7.02
N VAL A 4 -11.50 21.29 -8.21
CA VAL A 4 -10.59 20.16 -8.36
C VAL A 4 -9.34 20.57 -7.60
N ALA A 5 -9.11 19.97 -6.44
CA ALA A 5 -7.87 20.20 -5.70
C ALA A 5 -6.71 19.85 -6.64
N GLN A 6 -5.92 20.86 -7.02
CA GLN A 6 -4.79 20.67 -7.91
C GLN A 6 -3.80 19.74 -7.20
N GLN A 7 -3.55 18.55 -7.74
CA GLN A 7 -2.54 17.64 -7.20
C GLN A 7 -1.21 18.38 -7.18
N LYS A 8 -0.69 18.60 -5.96
CA LYS A 8 0.51 19.40 -5.71
C LYS A 8 1.79 18.65 -6.10
N TYR A 9 1.72 17.33 -6.13
CA TYR A 9 2.84 16.41 -6.34
C TYR A 9 2.46 15.32 -7.33
N GLU A 10 3.44 14.84 -8.08
CA GLU A 10 3.28 13.80 -9.08
C GLU A 10 4.50 12.88 -9.12
N LEU A 11 4.28 11.62 -9.49
CA LEU A 11 5.32 10.66 -9.84
C LEU A 11 5.59 10.75 -11.35
N ALA A 12 6.73 11.30 -11.72
CA ALA A 12 7.17 11.35 -13.11
C ALA A 12 8.11 10.18 -13.40
N GLU A 13 7.94 9.54 -14.56
CA GLU A 13 8.88 8.52 -15.05
C GLU A 13 10.23 9.16 -15.36
N GLU A 14 11.33 8.48 -14.99
CA GLU A 14 12.70 8.94 -15.24
C GLU A 14 13.45 8.01 -16.20
N ASN A 15 13.52 6.71 -15.90
CA ASN A 15 14.15 5.71 -16.76
C ASN A 15 13.21 4.54 -16.97
N VAL A 16 13.01 4.13 -18.22
CA VAL A 16 12.17 2.98 -18.56
C VAL A 16 13.07 1.81 -18.99
N TYR A 17 12.95 0.69 -18.30
CA TYR A 17 13.62 -0.57 -18.61
C TYR A 17 12.62 -1.58 -19.18
N ALA A 18 13.12 -2.73 -19.64
CA ALA A 18 12.28 -3.78 -20.22
C ALA A 18 11.23 -4.35 -19.24
N SER A 19 11.50 -4.29 -17.92
CA SER A 19 10.66 -4.93 -16.89
C SER A 19 10.28 -4.01 -15.73
N CYS A 20 10.71 -2.74 -15.73
CA CYS A 20 10.32 -1.76 -14.71
C CYS A 20 10.66 -0.32 -15.12
N VAL A 21 10.18 0.62 -14.32
CA VAL A 21 10.35 2.07 -14.51
C VAL A 21 10.90 2.67 -13.22
N ASP A 22 11.90 3.54 -13.33
CA ASP A 22 12.33 4.42 -12.26
C ASP A 22 11.47 5.67 -12.25
N TYR A 23 11.17 6.16 -11.05
CA TYR A 23 10.37 7.36 -10.87
C TYR A 23 11.16 8.47 -10.17
N LYS A 24 10.69 9.69 -10.36
CA LYS A 24 11.08 10.84 -9.55
C LYS A 24 9.83 11.58 -9.08
N LEU A 25 9.94 12.21 -7.92
CA LEU A 25 8.88 13.03 -7.39
C LEU A 25 9.03 14.47 -7.90
N VAL A 26 7.97 15.02 -8.48
CA VAL A 26 7.94 16.39 -8.98
C VAL A 26 6.81 17.19 -8.31
N ASP A 27 6.97 18.50 -8.24
CA ASP A 27 5.89 19.41 -7.84
C ASP A 27 4.98 19.79 -9.02
N SER A 28 3.95 20.58 -8.75
CA SER A 28 2.99 21.06 -9.75
C SER A 28 3.61 21.92 -10.87
N SER A 29 4.87 22.37 -10.73
CA SER A 29 5.61 23.08 -11.78
C SER A 29 6.48 22.16 -12.64
N GLY A 30 6.54 20.87 -12.30
CA GLY A 30 7.42 19.88 -12.92
C GLY A 30 8.84 19.88 -12.35
N ALA A 31 9.12 20.68 -11.32
CA ALA A 31 10.43 20.71 -10.69
C ALA A 31 10.64 19.44 -9.85
N THR A 32 11.81 18.82 -10.00
CA THR A 32 12.16 17.62 -9.23
C THR A 32 12.40 17.97 -7.76
N LEU A 33 11.77 17.22 -6.87
CA LEU A 33 11.91 17.39 -5.43
C LEU A 33 13.16 16.67 -4.91
N THR A 34 13.83 17.31 -3.96
CA THR A 34 14.90 16.65 -3.20
C THR A 34 14.26 15.79 -2.12
N VAL A 35 14.55 14.49 -2.16
CA VAL A 35 14.00 13.51 -1.21
C VAL A 35 15.13 12.78 -0.47
N PRO A 36 14.87 12.22 0.73
CA PRO A 36 15.84 11.39 1.44
C PRO A 36 16.35 10.21 0.60
N LYS A 37 17.55 9.72 0.92
CA LYS A 37 18.17 8.59 0.20
C LYS A 37 17.26 7.35 0.17
N SER A 38 16.60 7.03 1.28
CA SER A 38 15.65 5.90 1.38
C SER A 38 14.51 6.02 0.37
N VAL A 39 13.95 7.22 0.20
CA VAL A 39 12.88 7.51 -0.76
C VAL A 39 13.43 7.39 -2.17
N LYS A 40 14.60 7.98 -2.46
CA LYS A 40 15.23 7.89 -3.77
C LYS A 40 15.46 6.43 -4.19
N GLU A 41 15.99 5.61 -3.31
CA GLU A 41 16.20 4.17 -3.58
C GLU A 41 14.86 3.44 -3.78
N GLY A 42 13.83 3.80 -3.01
CA GLY A 42 12.49 3.24 -3.14
C GLY A 42 11.74 3.66 -4.41
N LEU A 43 12.24 4.63 -5.17
CA LEU A 43 11.68 5.05 -6.45
C LEU A 43 12.32 4.32 -7.65
N LEU A 44 13.39 3.57 -7.43
CA LEU A 44 14.08 2.81 -8.48
C LEU A 44 13.40 1.46 -8.64
N CYS A 45 12.80 1.20 -9.82
CA CYS A 45 12.17 -0.08 -10.15
C CYS A 45 11.25 -0.63 -9.02
N PRO A 46 10.27 0.15 -8.52
CA PRO A 46 9.59 -0.16 -7.26
C PRO A 46 8.61 -1.33 -7.39
N SER A 47 8.59 -2.19 -6.37
CA SER A 47 7.56 -3.23 -6.21
C SER A 47 6.28 -2.74 -5.53
N LEU A 48 6.36 -1.59 -4.87
CA LEU A 48 5.23 -0.89 -4.26
C LEU A 48 5.50 0.61 -4.37
N LEU A 49 4.61 1.33 -5.06
CA LEU A 49 4.64 2.77 -5.16
C LEU A 49 3.21 3.30 -5.26
N SER A 50 2.82 4.19 -4.35
CA SER A 50 1.49 4.80 -4.33
C SER A 50 1.58 6.22 -3.77
N LEU A 51 1.09 7.19 -4.53
CA LEU A 51 1.04 8.59 -4.13
C LEU A 51 -0.42 9.00 -3.90
N ASP A 52 -0.71 9.45 -2.69
CA ASP A 52 -2.01 10.03 -2.32
C ASP A 52 -1.80 11.43 -1.71
N GLY A 53 -2.12 12.46 -2.49
CA GLY A 53 -1.91 13.86 -2.11
C GLY A 53 -0.45 14.16 -1.79
N ASP A 54 -0.15 14.35 -0.50
CA ASP A 54 1.18 14.66 0.04
C ASP A 54 1.92 13.43 0.61
N THR A 55 1.31 12.24 0.53
CA THR A 55 1.84 11.03 1.14
C THR A 55 2.25 10.01 0.09
N LEU A 56 3.54 9.70 0.04
CA LEU A 56 4.10 8.64 -0.78
C LEU A 56 4.24 7.37 0.06
N CYS A 57 3.50 6.31 -0.28
CA CYS A 57 3.73 4.97 0.23
C CYS A 57 4.67 4.22 -0.71
N TYR A 58 5.71 3.60 -0.16
CA TYR A 58 6.72 2.89 -0.94
C TYR A 58 7.37 1.76 -0.14
N ARG A 59 8.08 0.88 -0.84
CA ARG A 59 8.93 -0.16 -0.22
C ARG A 59 10.40 0.22 -0.34
N SER A 60 11.13 0.10 0.76
CA SER A 60 12.59 0.27 0.83
C SER A 60 13.21 -0.95 1.48
N GLY A 61 13.89 -1.78 0.69
CA GLY A 61 14.26 -3.13 1.10
C GLY A 61 13.02 -3.91 1.52
N ASN A 62 12.97 -4.36 2.78
CA ASN A 62 11.82 -5.07 3.35
C ASN A 62 10.85 -4.20 4.14
N SER A 63 11.15 -2.92 4.30
CA SER A 63 10.28 -2.03 5.04
C SER A 63 9.26 -1.38 4.11
N ILE A 64 7.98 -1.46 4.50
CA ILE A 64 6.91 -0.63 3.96
C ILE A 64 6.93 0.69 4.72
N ARG A 65 6.93 1.80 3.98
CA ARG A 65 7.18 3.14 4.49
C ARG A 65 6.22 4.13 3.89
N ILE A 66 6.00 5.23 4.61
CA ILE A 66 5.33 6.42 4.10
C ILE A 66 6.27 7.62 4.24
N PHE A 67 6.32 8.44 3.20
CA PHE A 67 7.03 9.70 3.18
C PHE A 67 6.04 10.83 3.00
N HIS A 68 6.00 11.73 3.97
CA HIS A 68 5.12 12.91 3.96
C HIS A 68 5.89 14.09 3.36
N ILE A 69 5.59 14.40 2.10
CA ILE A 69 6.42 15.20 1.20
C ILE A 69 6.61 16.62 1.72
N SER A 70 5.53 17.28 2.17
CA SER A 70 5.59 18.65 2.67
C SER A 70 6.46 18.82 3.92
N SER A 71 6.49 17.80 4.78
CA SER A 71 7.28 17.81 6.02
C SER A 71 8.69 17.23 5.85
N GLY A 72 8.94 16.50 4.76
CA GLY A 72 10.18 15.76 4.56
C GLY A 72 10.39 14.59 5.54
N LEU A 73 9.33 14.13 6.22
CA LEU A 73 9.41 13.07 7.23
C LEU A 73 9.12 11.70 6.61
N ASP A 74 9.97 10.72 6.96
CA ASP A 74 9.92 9.34 6.48
C ASP A 74 9.64 8.40 7.67
N TYR A 75 8.53 7.68 7.58
CA TYR A 75 8.04 6.78 8.63
C TYR A 75 8.02 5.34 8.14
N LYS A 76 8.65 4.46 8.91
CA LYS A 76 8.52 3.03 8.72
C LYS A 76 7.20 2.54 9.32
N LEU A 77 6.43 1.80 8.52
CA LEU A 77 5.17 1.20 8.95
C LEU A 77 5.38 -0.23 9.49
N PHE A 78 5.98 -1.10 8.69
CA PHE A 78 6.29 -2.48 9.09
C PHE A 78 7.32 -3.11 8.13
N ASP A 79 7.85 -4.27 8.52
CA ASP A 79 8.64 -5.11 7.63
C ASP A 79 7.81 -6.26 7.06
N VAL A 80 8.13 -6.64 5.83
CA VAL A 80 7.72 -7.89 5.19
C VAL A 80 8.91 -8.84 5.06
N PHE A 81 8.65 -10.12 4.85
CA PHE A 81 9.71 -11.09 4.52
C PHE A 81 10.13 -10.95 3.05
N ASP A 82 11.35 -11.34 2.71
CA ASP A 82 11.89 -11.21 1.35
C ASP A 82 11.14 -12.07 0.31
N ASP A 83 10.61 -13.21 0.74
CA ASP A 83 9.98 -14.25 -0.07
C ASP A 83 8.45 -14.10 -0.19
N VAL A 84 7.88 -12.96 0.22
CA VAL A 84 6.47 -12.67 -0.07
C VAL A 84 6.28 -12.38 -1.56
N ASP A 85 5.20 -12.88 -2.15
CA ASP A 85 4.93 -12.73 -3.58
C ASP A 85 4.53 -11.30 -3.97
N GLY A 86 4.04 -10.52 -3.01
CA GLY A 86 3.54 -9.17 -3.29
C GLY A 86 3.00 -8.42 -2.07
N VAL A 87 2.93 -7.10 -2.21
CA VAL A 87 2.29 -6.20 -1.24
C VAL A 87 1.48 -5.17 -2.02
N SER A 88 0.22 -4.97 -1.66
CA SER A 88 -0.65 -3.99 -2.33
C SER A 88 -0.27 -2.54 -2.01
N GLY A 89 -0.81 -1.62 -2.81
CA GLY A 89 -1.00 -0.22 -2.40
C GLY A 89 -1.81 -0.10 -1.09
N PRO A 90 -1.72 1.02 -0.37
CA PRO A 90 -2.51 1.25 0.82
C PRO A 90 -3.96 1.65 0.50
N VAL A 91 -4.85 1.41 1.46
CA VAL A 91 -6.13 2.14 1.58
C VAL A 91 -6.19 2.83 2.93
N TRP A 92 -6.76 4.03 2.97
CA TRP A 92 -6.92 4.83 4.19
C TRP A 92 -8.33 4.69 4.76
N SER A 93 -8.46 4.73 6.08
CA SER A 93 -9.75 4.99 6.71
C SER A 93 -10.17 6.45 6.49
N PRO A 94 -11.47 6.78 6.58
CA PRO A 94 -11.95 8.16 6.36
C PRO A 94 -11.25 9.22 7.23
N SER A 95 -10.87 8.88 8.46
CA SER A 95 -10.15 9.77 9.38
C SER A 95 -8.64 9.85 9.14
N HIS A 96 -8.11 9.03 8.22
CA HIS A 96 -6.67 8.83 7.98
C HIS A 96 -5.90 8.33 9.21
N ARG A 97 -6.59 7.76 10.21
CA ARG A 97 -5.96 7.15 11.39
C ARG A 97 -5.69 5.66 11.24
N ARG A 98 -6.19 5.04 10.18
CA ARG A 98 -5.87 3.67 9.83
C ARG A 98 -5.42 3.57 8.38
N ILE A 99 -4.49 2.66 8.16
CA ILE A 99 -3.98 2.30 6.84
C ILE A 99 -3.98 0.78 6.70
N GLY A 100 -4.50 0.29 5.59
CA GLY A 100 -4.66 -1.14 5.30
C GLY A 100 -3.86 -1.57 4.08
N PHE A 101 -3.29 -2.78 4.15
CA PHE A 101 -2.57 -3.42 3.04
C PHE A 101 -2.94 -4.89 2.94
N ILE A 102 -2.72 -5.45 1.75
CA ILE A 102 -2.75 -6.89 1.49
C ILE A 102 -1.31 -7.35 1.25
N ILE A 103 -0.85 -8.32 2.04
CA ILE A 103 0.40 -9.04 1.80
C ILE A 103 0.03 -10.39 1.17
N ILE A 104 0.61 -10.70 0.02
CA ILE A 104 0.36 -11.93 -0.72
C ILE A 104 1.53 -12.89 -0.45
N ASN A 105 1.20 -14.08 0.02
CA ASN A 105 2.14 -15.17 0.26
C ASN A 105 1.45 -16.50 -0.06
N GLN A 106 1.54 -16.91 -1.31
CA GLN A 106 0.88 -18.10 -1.88
C GLN A 106 1.38 -19.39 -1.25
N GLN A 107 2.66 -19.42 -0.85
CA GLN A 107 3.26 -20.55 -0.14
C GLN A 107 2.79 -20.69 1.30
N ARG A 108 2.07 -19.67 1.83
CA ARG A 108 1.58 -19.60 3.20
C ARG A 108 2.71 -19.78 4.23
N SER A 109 3.91 -19.34 3.89
CA SER A 109 5.05 -19.34 4.80
C SER A 109 4.85 -18.29 5.92
N HIS A 110 5.73 -18.27 6.91
CA HIS A 110 5.73 -17.26 8.00
C HIS A 110 4.41 -17.19 8.81
N GLY A 111 3.76 -18.33 9.00
CA GLY A 111 2.56 -18.47 9.83
C GLY A 111 1.30 -17.86 9.22
N TYR A 112 1.15 -17.93 7.90
CA TYR A 112 -0.07 -17.56 7.18
C TYR A 112 -1.03 -18.75 7.13
N ASN A 113 -2.29 -18.54 7.48
CA ASN A 113 -3.35 -19.55 7.36
C ASN A 113 -4.08 -19.49 6.01
N ASP A 114 -3.81 -18.45 5.22
CA ASP A 114 -4.37 -18.21 3.90
C ASP A 114 -3.29 -17.59 2.99
N PHE A 115 -3.50 -17.56 1.67
CA PHE A 115 -2.52 -17.04 0.73
C PHE A 115 -2.38 -15.50 0.76
N CYS A 116 -3.23 -14.80 1.51
CA CYS A 116 -3.11 -13.37 1.77
C CYS A 116 -3.30 -13.05 3.24
N ARG A 117 -2.67 -11.96 3.68
CA ARG A 117 -2.86 -11.35 4.99
C ARG A 117 -3.24 -9.90 4.80
N ILE A 118 -4.41 -9.54 5.30
CA ILE A 118 -4.79 -8.15 5.52
C ILE A 118 -4.01 -7.68 6.76
N ILE A 119 -3.26 -6.59 6.61
CA ILE A 119 -2.61 -5.89 7.71
C ILE A 119 -3.20 -4.50 7.82
N ILE A 120 -3.70 -4.15 9.00
CA ILE A 120 -4.27 -2.83 9.28
C ILE A 120 -3.47 -2.22 10.43
N LEU A 121 -3.03 -0.98 10.26
CA LEU A 121 -2.25 -0.26 11.24
C LEU A 121 -3.05 0.90 11.79
N ASP A 122 -3.04 1.07 13.10
CA ASP A 122 -3.50 2.30 13.74
C ASP A 122 -2.33 3.28 13.79
N LEU A 123 -2.58 4.51 13.34
CA LEU A 123 -1.63 5.61 13.32
C LEU A 123 -2.06 6.70 14.30
N ASN A 124 -1.08 7.31 14.97
CA ASN A 124 -1.31 8.55 15.68
C ASN A 124 -1.27 9.76 14.71
N SER A 125 -1.45 10.98 15.24
CA SER A 125 -1.39 12.23 14.46
C SER A 125 -0.05 12.49 13.77
N ASP A 126 1.02 11.82 14.20
CA ASP A 126 2.37 11.95 13.67
C ASP A 126 2.73 10.76 12.77
N PHE A 127 1.73 10.03 12.26
CA PHE A 127 1.89 8.84 11.41
C PHE A 127 2.70 7.69 12.03
N LYS A 128 2.90 7.70 13.35
CA LYS A 128 3.53 6.59 14.06
C LYS A 128 2.53 5.46 14.25
N VAL A 129 2.97 4.24 13.95
CA VAL A 129 2.20 3.03 14.20
C VAL A 129 2.06 2.80 15.71
N ILE A 130 0.82 2.79 16.19
CA ILE A 130 0.45 2.54 17.60
C ILE A 130 -0.34 1.25 17.79
N GLY A 131 -0.85 0.67 16.70
CA GLY A 131 -1.61 -0.59 16.71
C GLY A 131 -1.44 -1.35 15.41
N LYS A 132 -1.57 -2.68 15.46
CA LYS A 132 -1.40 -3.55 14.31
C LYS A 132 -2.34 -4.76 14.40
N HIS A 133 -3.16 -4.90 13.38
CA HIS A 133 -4.17 -5.97 13.24
C HIS A 133 -3.83 -6.82 12.03
N LYS A 134 -3.98 -8.15 12.14
CA LYS A 134 -3.66 -9.11 11.08
C LYS A 134 -4.81 -10.07 10.87
N PHE A 135 -5.21 -10.25 9.62
CA PHE A 135 -6.28 -11.17 9.26
C PHE A 135 -5.87 -11.96 8.02
N ASP A 136 -5.67 -13.27 8.19
CA ASP A 136 -5.41 -14.16 7.06
C ASP A 136 -6.75 -14.41 6.35
N ARG A 137 -6.84 -13.99 5.09
CA ARG A 137 -8.09 -14.01 4.29
C ARG A 137 -7.75 -14.28 2.83
N PRO A 138 -8.67 -14.89 2.06
CA PRO A 138 -8.41 -15.24 0.68
C PRO A 138 -8.71 -14.03 -0.22
N VAL A 139 -7.95 -12.94 -0.10
CA VAL A 139 -8.20 -11.68 -0.82
C VAL A 139 -7.89 -11.84 -2.31
N ASN A 140 -8.64 -11.16 -3.17
CA ASN A 140 -8.40 -11.17 -4.60
C ASN A 140 -7.06 -10.49 -4.96
N PHE A 141 -6.31 -11.11 -5.87
CA PHE A 141 -5.06 -10.60 -6.40
C PHE A 141 -4.80 -11.20 -7.78
N SER A 142 -3.87 -10.59 -8.52
CA SER A 142 -3.33 -11.11 -9.78
C SER A 142 -1.81 -11.14 -9.73
N CYS A 143 -1.17 -12.02 -10.51
CA CYS A 143 0.29 -12.14 -10.55
C CYS A 143 0.80 -12.00 -11.98
N GLY A 144 1.71 -11.05 -12.17
CA GLY A 144 2.64 -11.03 -13.30
C GLY A 144 4.03 -11.43 -12.80
N SER A 145 5.00 -10.52 -12.92
CA SER A 145 6.32 -10.66 -12.27
C SER A 145 6.26 -10.48 -10.75
N ILE A 146 5.27 -9.74 -10.26
CA ILE A 146 4.97 -9.51 -8.83
C ILE A 146 3.45 -9.67 -8.68
N CYS A 147 3.01 -10.22 -7.55
CA CYS A 147 1.58 -10.30 -7.25
C CYS A 147 1.07 -8.98 -6.67
N SER A 148 -0.13 -8.56 -7.08
CA SER A 148 -0.75 -7.33 -6.59
C SER A 148 -2.26 -7.51 -6.40
N SER A 149 -2.77 -6.82 -5.39
CA SER A 149 -4.20 -6.65 -5.11
C SER A 149 -4.52 -5.17 -5.26
N ASP A 150 -5.62 -4.85 -5.94
CA ASP A 150 -5.93 -3.47 -6.31
C ASP A 150 -6.66 -2.72 -5.17
N ALA A 151 -6.02 -1.65 -4.68
CA ALA A 151 -6.54 -0.81 -3.61
C ALA A 151 -7.77 -0.03 -4.08
N GLY A 152 -8.88 -0.12 -3.34
CA GLY A 152 -10.15 0.51 -3.71
C GLY A 152 -11.09 -0.41 -4.50
N THR A 153 -10.55 -1.35 -5.27
CA THR A 153 -11.33 -2.33 -6.04
C THR A 153 -11.46 -3.66 -5.30
N ASP A 154 -10.32 -4.26 -4.92
CA ASP A 154 -10.25 -5.54 -4.24
C ASP A 154 -10.44 -5.40 -2.73
N PHE A 155 -10.14 -4.24 -2.16
CA PHE A 155 -10.31 -3.98 -0.74
C PHE A 155 -10.40 -2.48 -0.45
N ARG A 156 -11.08 -2.12 0.64
CA ARG A 156 -11.25 -0.73 1.10
C ARG A 156 -11.79 -0.66 2.52
N PHE A 157 -11.61 0.49 3.16
CA PHE A 157 -12.42 0.86 4.32
C PHE A 157 -13.80 1.31 3.88
N LEU A 158 -14.85 0.78 4.51
CA LEU A 158 -16.22 1.29 4.39
C LEU A 158 -16.48 2.41 5.40
N ASP A 159 -15.88 2.27 6.58
CA ASP A 159 -15.82 3.27 7.65
C ASP A 159 -14.55 3.04 8.48
N GLU A 160 -14.46 3.66 9.65
CA GLU A 160 -13.28 3.53 10.51
C GLU A 160 -12.96 2.09 10.94
N ASN A 161 -13.97 1.24 11.14
CA ASN A 161 -13.83 -0.09 11.75
C ASN A 161 -14.14 -1.24 10.79
N ASN A 162 -14.83 -0.97 9.69
CA ASN A 162 -15.26 -1.98 8.73
C ASN A 162 -14.38 -1.96 7.49
N PHE A 163 -13.65 -3.06 7.30
CA PHE A 163 -12.81 -3.28 6.13
C PHE A 163 -13.46 -4.33 5.23
N GLU A 164 -13.76 -3.94 3.99
CA GLU A 164 -14.32 -4.82 2.96
C GLU A 164 -13.19 -5.34 2.06
N TYR A 165 -13.29 -6.60 1.65
CA TYR A 165 -12.42 -7.18 0.62
C TYR A 165 -13.21 -8.11 -0.31
N THR A 166 -12.74 -8.26 -1.53
CA THR A 166 -13.22 -9.25 -2.50
C THR A 166 -12.45 -10.55 -2.28
N ARG A 167 -13.16 -11.67 -2.15
CA ARG A 167 -12.53 -12.99 -2.12
C ARG A 167 -11.93 -13.32 -3.48
N ASN A 168 -10.79 -14.01 -3.49
CA ASN A 168 -10.09 -14.35 -4.71
C ASN A 168 -10.99 -15.12 -5.68
N ILE A 169 -10.96 -14.76 -6.95
CA ILE A 169 -11.84 -15.35 -7.96
C ILE A 169 -11.47 -16.80 -8.34
N ASN A 170 -10.26 -17.25 -7.98
CA ASN A 170 -9.72 -18.56 -8.34
C ASN A 170 -9.76 -19.57 -7.18
N ILE A 171 -10.62 -19.38 -6.18
CA ILE A 171 -10.83 -20.34 -5.08
C ILE A 171 -12.16 -21.07 -5.25
N ASP A 172 -12.25 -22.28 -4.68
CA ASP A 172 -13.46 -23.09 -4.78
C ASP A 172 -14.62 -22.51 -3.94
N GLU A 173 -14.32 -22.01 -2.74
CA GLU A 173 -15.33 -21.56 -1.80
C GLU A 173 -15.62 -20.06 -1.93
N ARG A 174 -16.81 -19.74 -2.44
CA ARG A 174 -17.35 -18.38 -2.52
C ARG A 174 -16.42 -17.41 -3.28
N PRO A 175 -16.03 -17.73 -4.53
CA PRO A 175 -15.15 -16.89 -5.34
C PRO A 175 -15.81 -15.54 -5.66
N GLY A 176 -15.04 -14.46 -5.58
CA GLY A 176 -15.49 -13.11 -5.93
C GLY A 176 -16.50 -12.48 -4.95
N GLU A 177 -16.98 -13.22 -3.95
CA GLU A 177 -17.88 -12.66 -2.94
C GLU A 177 -17.17 -11.64 -2.03
N LYS A 178 -17.93 -10.68 -1.50
CA LYS A 178 -17.41 -9.72 -0.52
C LYS A 178 -17.27 -10.38 0.85
N GLY A 179 -16.10 -10.17 1.46
CA GLY A 179 -15.82 -10.49 2.85
C GLY A 179 -15.59 -9.21 3.65
N PHE A 180 -15.73 -9.32 4.97
CA PHE A 180 -15.61 -8.19 5.88
C PHE A 180 -14.71 -8.56 7.06
N VAL A 181 -13.98 -7.56 7.55
CA VAL A 181 -13.23 -7.60 8.79
C VAL A 181 -13.68 -6.43 9.63
N PHE A 182 -14.01 -6.72 10.89
CA PHE A 182 -14.28 -5.71 11.90
C PHE A 182 -13.04 -5.53 12.77
N ILE A 183 -12.64 -4.29 13.00
CA ILE A 183 -11.49 -3.92 13.83
C ILE A 183 -12.03 -3.45 15.17
N GLU A 184 -11.79 -4.24 16.22
CA GLU A 184 -12.12 -3.87 17.59
C GLU A 184 -11.14 -2.80 18.10
N ASN A 185 -11.66 -1.86 18.91
CA ASN A 185 -10.89 -0.77 19.52
C ASN A 185 -10.19 -1.21 20.81
#